data_AF-A0A8C1VEQ7-F1
#
_entry.id   AF-A0A8C1VEQ7-F1
#
_cell.length_a   1.000
_cell.length_b   1.000
_cell.length_c   1.000
_cell.angle_alpha   90.00
_cell.angle_beta   90.00
_cell.angle_gamma   90.00
#
_symmetry.space_group_name_H-M   'P 1'
#
loop_
_entity.id
_entity.type
_entity.pdbx_description
1 polymer ?
#
loop_
_entity_poly.entity_id
_entity_poly.type
_entity_poly.pdbx_seq_one_letter_code
_entity_poly.pdbx_strand_id
1 'polypeptide(L)' 'GCRSVEEFQCLNRIEEGTYGVVYRAKDKKTDEIVALKRLKMEKEKEG' A
#
# COMPACT_ATOMS: atom_id res chain seq x y z
N GLY A 1 -0.27 -5.06 -15.95
CA GLY A 1 -1.60 -4.50 -15.64
C GLY A 1 -1.49 -3.64 -14.40
N CYS A 2 -2.18 -2.51 -14.36
CA CYS A 2 -2.31 -1.65 -13.17
C CYS A 2 -3.73 -1.81 -12.63
N ARG A 3 -3.89 -1.89 -11.30
CA ARG A 3 -5.19 -1.99 -10.61
C ARG A 3 -5.31 -0.84 -9.63
N SER A 4 -6.54 -0.36 -9.42
CA SER A 4 -6.78 0.71 -8.46
C SER A 4 -6.64 0.17 -7.03
N VAL A 5 -6.07 0.97 -6.13
CA VAL A 5 -6.03 0.64 -4.69
C VAL A 5 -7.44 0.51 -4.11
N GLU A 6 -8.44 1.15 -4.73
CA GLU A 6 -9.85 1.05 -4.34
C GLU A 6 -10.44 -0.35 -4.50
N GLU A 7 -9.80 -1.22 -5.31
CA GLU A 7 -10.16 -2.63 -5.44
C GLU A 7 -9.76 -3.47 -4.21
N PHE A 8 -9.06 -2.88 -3.26
CA PHE A 8 -8.60 -3.54 -2.04
C PHE A 8 -9.29 -2.92 -0.81
N GLN A 9 -9.67 -3.76 0.15
CA GLN A 9 -10.13 -3.32 1.45
C GLN A 9 -8.93 -3.26 2.40
N CYS A 10 -8.45 -2.06 2.73
CA CYS A 10 -7.45 -1.89 3.79
C CYS A 10 -8.03 -2.33 5.15
N LEU A 11 -7.31 -3.21 5.84
CA LEU A 11 -7.72 -3.74 7.14
C LEU A 11 -7.02 -2.99 8.27
N ASN A 12 -5.71 -3.19 8.40
CA ASN A 12 -4.90 -2.53 9.43
C ASN A 12 -3.51 -2.22 8.90
N ARG A 13 -2.90 -1.22 9.53
CA ARG A 13 -1.47 -0.94 9.36
C ARG A 13 -0.66 -2.09 9.96
N ILE A 14 0.41 -2.49 9.26
CA ILE A 14 1.38 -3.49 9.72
C ILE A 14 2.57 -2.74 10.33
N GLU A 15 3.33 -2.01 9.51
CA GLU A 15 4.57 -1.36 9.94
C GLU A 15 4.91 -0.17 9.05
N GLU A 16 5.79 0.72 9.50
CA GLU A 16 6.39 1.78 8.70
C GLU A 16 7.91 1.65 8.70
N GLY A 17 8.49 1.66 7.51
CA GLY A 17 9.93 1.74 7.31
C GLY A 17 10.34 3.06 6.66
N THR A 18 11.62 3.13 6.29
CA THR A 18 12.23 4.30 5.63
C THR A 18 11.46 4.71 4.38
N TYR A 19 11.12 3.75 3.53
CA TYR A 19 10.53 4.01 2.20
C TYR A 19 9.00 4.07 2.16
N GLY A 20 8.30 3.80 3.26
CA GLY A 20 6.85 3.68 3.19
C GLY A 20 6.19 2.97 4.36
N VAL A 21 4.86 2.89 4.26
CA VAL A 21 4.00 2.22 5.25
C VAL A 21 3.35 0.99 4.60
N VAL A 22 3.40 -0.14 5.30
CA VAL A 22 2.78 -1.40 4.87
C VAL A 22 1.45 -1.58 5.58
N TYR A 23 0.42 -1.93 4.81
CA TYR A 23 -0.92 -2.23 5.29
C TYR A 23 -1.30 -3.65 4.90
N ARG A 24 -2.00 -4.34 5.79
CA ARG A 24 -2.73 -5.56 5.44
C ARG A 24 -4.02 -5.15 4.73
N ALA A 25 -4.32 -5.77 3.61
CA ALA A 25 -5.55 -5.52 2.86
C ALA A 25 -6.13 -6.84 2.34
N LYS A 26 -7.40 -6.80 1.94
CA LYS A 26 -8.09 -7.90 1.27
C LYS A 26 -8.39 -7.50 -0.17
N ASP A 27 -8.04 -8.34 -1.14
CA ASP A 27 -8.48 -8.15 -2.52
C ASP A 27 -9.98 -8.44 -2.62
N LYS A 28 -10.78 -7.45 -3.06
CA LYS A 28 -12.25 -7.60 -3.13
C LYS A 28 -12.69 -8.59 -4.21
N LYS A 29 -11.83 -8.93 -5.17
CA LYS A 29 -12.15 -9.87 -6.26
C LYS A 29 -11.82 -11.32 -5.90
N THR A 30 -10.67 -11.55 -5.29
CA THR A 30 -10.18 -12.91 -5.00
C THR A 30 -10.39 -13.33 -3.54
N ASP A 31 -10.77 -12.39 -2.68
CA ASP A 31 -10.90 -12.58 -1.23
C ASP A 31 -9.56 -12.85 -0.51
N GLU A 32 -8.43 -12.71 -1.22
CA GLU A 32 -7.09 -12.99 -0.70
C GLU A 32 -6.56 -11.86 0.20
N ILE A 33 -5.80 -12.24 1.22
CA ILE A 33 -5.09 -11.31 2.08
C ILE A 33 -3.76 -10.94 1.43
N VAL A 34 -3.54 -9.63 1.22
CA VAL A 34 -2.37 -9.06 0.57
C VAL A 34 -1.74 -7.95 1.41
N ALA A 35 -0.53 -7.54 1.04
CA ALA A 35 0.16 -6.40 1.61
C ALA A 35 0.18 -5.22 0.62
N LEU A 36 -0.27 -4.04 1.05
CA LEU A 36 -0.17 -2.79 0.30
C LEU A 36 0.93 -1.92 0.90
N LYS A 37 1.96 -1.58 0.11
CA LYS A 37 3.03 -0.67 0.54
C LYS A 37 2.79 0.72 -0.05
N ARG A 38 2.40 1.68 0.78
CA ARG A 38 2.32 3.09 0.41
C ARG A 38 3.73 3.68 0.48
N LEU A 39 4.28 4.04 -0.67
CA LEU A 39 5.59 4.67 -0.76
C LEU A 39 5.54 6.10 -0.21
N LYS A 40 6.54 6.47 0.58
CA LYS A 40 6.84 7.86 0.90
C LYS A 40 7.58 8.42 -0.31
N MET A 41 6.94 9.31 -1.06
CA MET A 41 7.69 10.12 -2.01
C MET A 41 8.39 11.20 -1.20
N GLU A 42 9.68 10.99 -0.94
CA GLU A 42 10.55 12.09 -0.56
C GLU A 42 10.49 13.08 -1.72
N LYS A 43 10.04 14.30 -1.46
CA LYS A 43 10.24 15.38 -2.42
C LYS A 43 11.75 15.48 -2.57
N GLU A 44 12.29 15.03 -3.69
CA GLU A 44 13.62 15.44 -4.12
C GLU A 44 13.59 16.97 -4.05
N LYS A 45 14.25 17.53 -3.04
CA LYS A 45 14.54 18.96 -3.04
C LYS A 45 15.44 19.14 -4.26
N GLU A 46 14.88 19.82 -5.26
CA GLU A 46 15.56 20.30 -6.45
C GLU A 46 16.98 20.74 -6.07
N GLY A 47 17.96 20.04 -6.65
CA GLY A 47 19.35 20.50 -6.68
C GLY A 47 19.53 21.54 -7.78
#